data_AF-A0A7W1LNC2-F1
#
_entry.id   AF-A0A7W1LNC2-F1
#
_cell.length_a   1.000
_cell.length_b   1.000
_cell.length_c   1.000
_cell.angle_alpha   90.00
_cell.angle_beta   90.00
_cell.angle_gamma   90.00
#
_symmetry.space_group_name_H-M   'P 1'
#
loop_
_entity.id
_entity.type
_entity.pdbx_description
1 polymer ?
#
loop_
_entity_poly.entity_id
_entity_poly.type
_entity_poly.pdbx_seq_one_letter_code
_entity_poly.pdbx_strand_id
1 'polypeptide(L)'
;MSIDELNIALLVGAGVLIVAVLAVRLSSRAGLPSLLLYLGIGAALSGSGLINFNDLEIAQSVGIAALVIILAEGGITTRWETIRPRLPIALSLATVGVGVSVTVVALVAHYVLDFQWQLAVLCGAILSSTDSAAIFSTLRRVPLKPRLSGTLEAESGINDAPVIILVLLVSEPGADTSFVSGFGLLLFELVVGAAVGGVVG
;
A
#
# COMPACT_ATOMS: atom_id res chain seq x y z
N MET A 1 25.15 -13.05 -6.38
CA MET A 1 24.58 -13.87 -5.31
C MET A 1 25.15 -15.28 -5.43
N SER A 2 25.93 -15.72 -4.44
CA SER A 2 26.44 -17.09 -4.37
C SER A 2 25.35 -18.05 -3.85
N ILE A 3 25.51 -19.36 -4.05
CA ILE A 3 24.54 -20.37 -3.59
C ILE A 3 24.38 -20.32 -2.06
N ASP A 4 25.45 -20.02 -1.34
CA ASP A 4 25.45 -19.94 0.12
C ASP A 4 24.69 -18.70 0.63
N GLU A 5 24.83 -17.55 -0.04
CA GLU A 5 24.05 -16.34 0.24
C GLU A 5 22.55 -16.58 0.01
N LEU A 6 22.19 -17.30 -1.05
CA LEU A 6 20.80 -17.67 -1.34
C LEU A 6 20.22 -18.57 -0.24
N ASN A 7 20.99 -19.57 0.22
CA ASN A 7 20.55 -20.46 1.30
C ASN A 7 20.31 -19.72 2.61
N ILE A 8 21.18 -18.77 2.96
CA ILE A 8 21.03 -17.94 4.16
C ILE A 8 19.80 -17.03 4.03
N ALA A 9 19.60 -16.39 2.86
CA ALA A 9 18.43 -15.55 2.61
C ALA A 9 17.12 -16.35 2.73
N LEU A 10 17.06 -17.56 2.15
CA LEU A 10 15.91 -18.45 2.26
C LEU A 10 15.68 -18.91 3.70
N LEU A 11 16.73 -19.20 4.47
CA LEU A 11 16.63 -19.60 5.87
C LEU A 11 16.05 -18.46 6.73
N VAL A 12 16.58 -17.25 6.56
CA VAL A 12 16.09 -16.06 7.27
C VAL A 12 14.64 -15.77 6.87
N GLY A 13 14.33 -15.80 5.57
CA GLY A 13 12.97 -15.60 5.06
C GLY A 13 11.97 -16.61 5.61
N ALA A 14 12.34 -17.90 5.62
CA ALA A 14 11.51 -18.95 6.20
C ALA A 14 11.33 -18.76 7.72
N GLY A 15 12.38 -18.38 8.44
CA GLY A 15 12.31 -18.07 9.88
C GLY A 15 11.35 -16.92 10.18
N VAL A 16 11.46 -15.81 9.43
CA VAL A 16 10.55 -14.66 9.53
C VAL A 16 9.12 -15.07 9.24
N LEU A 17 8.88 -15.87 8.20
CA LEU A 17 7.55 -16.37 7.84
C LEU A 17 6.94 -17.23 8.95
N ILE A 18 7.71 -18.15 9.54
CA ILE A 18 7.26 -18.98 10.67
C ILE A 18 6.87 -18.11 11.86
N VAL A 19 7.71 -17.13 12.23
CA VAL A 19 7.41 -16.20 13.33
C VAL A 19 6.15 -15.40 13.04
N ALA A 20 5.99 -14.89 11.81
CA ALA A 20 4.80 -14.15 11.40
C ALA A 20 3.52 -15.01 11.50
N VAL A 21 3.56 -16.26 11.03
CA VAL A 21 2.41 -17.19 11.10
C VAL A 21 2.05 -17.52 12.55
N LEU A 22 3.04 -17.76 13.41
CA LEU A 22 2.81 -17.99 14.85
C LEU A 22 2.21 -16.74 15.51
N ALA A 23 2.70 -15.56 15.15
CA ALA A 23 2.18 -14.29 15.64
C ALA A 23 0.71 -14.05 15.24
N VAL A 24 0.32 -14.39 14.01
CA VAL A 24 -1.10 -14.32 13.57
C VAL A 24 -2.00 -15.18 14.44
N ARG A 25 -1.57 -16.41 14.76
CA ARG A 25 -2.34 -17.27 15.65
C ARG A 25 -2.49 -16.66 17.04
N LEU A 26 -1.44 -16.05 17.58
CA LEU A 26 -1.50 -15.37 18.87
C LEU A 26 -2.39 -14.11 18.81
N SER A 27 -2.28 -13.32 17.74
CA SER A 27 -3.13 -12.15 17.45
C SER A 27 -4.60 -12.48 17.51
N SER A 28 -4.97 -13.58 16.85
CA SER A 28 -6.37 -14.00 16.73
C SER A 28 -6.98 -14.35 18.09
N ARG A 29 -6.16 -14.76 19.06
CA ARG A 29 -6.57 -14.99 20.46
C ARG A 29 -6.56 -13.71 21.30
N ALA A 30 -5.56 -12.85 21.10
CA ALA A 30 -5.39 -11.61 21.86
C ALA A 30 -6.37 -10.49 21.43
N GLY A 31 -6.98 -10.59 20.24
CA GLY A 31 -7.87 -9.55 19.71
C GLY A 31 -7.14 -8.30 19.20
N LEU A 32 -5.83 -8.36 19.05
CA LEU A 32 -5.01 -7.27 18.50
C LEU A 32 -5.07 -7.25 16.96
N PRO A 33 -4.99 -6.07 16.32
CA PRO A 33 -4.82 -5.95 14.87
C PRO A 33 -3.50 -6.61 14.44
N SER A 34 -3.58 -7.49 13.45
CA SER A 34 -2.41 -8.25 12.97
C SER A 34 -1.30 -7.36 12.44
N LEU A 35 -1.64 -6.23 11.82
CA LEU A 35 -0.66 -5.25 11.32
C LEU A 35 0.23 -4.68 12.41
N LEU A 36 -0.33 -4.37 13.59
CA LEU A 36 0.46 -3.85 14.71
C LEU A 36 1.47 -4.89 15.22
N LEU A 37 1.11 -6.18 15.17
CA LEU A 37 2.03 -7.25 15.54
C LEU A 37 3.15 -7.41 14.51
N TYR A 38 2.85 -7.36 13.21
CA TYR A 38 3.88 -7.42 12.17
C TYR A 38 4.85 -6.24 12.28
N LEU A 39 4.33 -5.04 12.52
CA LEU A 39 5.16 -3.86 12.78
C LEU A 39 6.04 -4.05 14.01
N GLY A 40 5.47 -4.58 15.11
CA GLY A 40 6.20 -4.86 16.34
C GLY A 40 7.30 -5.91 16.16
N ILE A 41 7.05 -6.97 15.38
CA ILE A 41 8.04 -7.99 15.04
C ILE A 41 9.17 -7.39 14.21
N GLY A 42 8.85 -6.60 13.19
CA GLY A 42 9.84 -5.89 12.38
C GLY A 42 10.72 -4.96 13.22
N ALA A 43 10.10 -4.16 14.09
CA ALA A 43 10.81 -3.27 15.01
C ALA A 43 11.71 -4.03 16.00
N ALA A 44 11.23 -5.16 16.56
CA ALA A 44 12.01 -6.00 17.47
C ALA A 44 13.20 -6.68 16.76
N LEU A 45 12.99 -7.18 15.55
CA LEU A 45 14.06 -7.75 14.72
C LEU A 45 15.09 -6.68 14.37
N SER A 46 14.66 -5.46 14.04
CA SER A 46 15.57 -4.34 13.77
C SER A 46 16.39 -3.97 15.00
N GLY A 47 15.78 -3.94 16.19
CA GLY A 47 16.47 -3.64 17.45
C GLY A 47 17.43 -4.74 17.92
N SER A 48 17.26 -5.97 17.44
CA SER A 48 18.09 -7.12 17.82
C SER A 48 19.47 -7.17 17.17
N GLY A 49 19.70 -6.38 16.11
CA GLY A 49 20.95 -6.41 15.33
C GLY A 49 21.14 -7.65 14.46
N LEU A 50 20.18 -8.58 14.45
CA LEU A 50 20.22 -9.82 13.65
C LEU A 50 20.01 -9.56 12.16
N ILE A 51 19.27 -8.51 11.80
CA ILE A 51 18.95 -8.12 10.43
C ILE A 51 19.22 -6.63 10.27
N ASN A 52 20.10 -6.27 9.32
CA ASN A 52 20.29 -4.89 8.92
C ASN A 52 19.18 -4.51 7.93
N PHE A 53 18.18 -3.76 8.41
CA PHE A 53 17.09 -3.24 7.58
C PHE A 53 17.47 -2.01 6.75
N ASN A 54 18.75 -1.62 6.75
CA ASN A 54 19.23 -0.42 6.05
C ASN A 54 19.67 -0.69 4.60
N ASP A 55 18.98 -1.63 3.93
CA ASP A 55 19.20 -1.97 2.54
C ASP A 55 17.95 -1.57 1.73
N LEU A 56 18.07 -0.45 1.03
CA LEU A 56 16.99 0.10 0.22
C LEU A 56 16.63 -0.81 -0.96
N GLU A 57 17.61 -1.50 -1.55
CA GLU A 57 17.40 -2.33 -2.74
C GLU A 57 16.60 -3.59 -2.39
N ILE A 58 16.91 -4.22 -1.25
CA ILE A 58 16.14 -5.36 -0.74
C ILE A 58 14.72 -4.91 -0.35
N ALA A 59 14.58 -3.78 0.35
CA ALA A 59 13.29 -3.26 0.76
C ALA A 59 12.38 -2.94 -0.45
N GLN A 60 12.92 -2.29 -1.47
CA GLN A 60 12.20 -2.00 -2.71
C GLN A 60 11.83 -3.27 -3.47
N SER A 61 12.77 -4.21 -3.63
CA SER A 61 12.54 -5.46 -4.37
C SER A 61 11.44 -6.31 -3.72
N VAL A 62 11.52 -6.49 -2.40
CA VAL A 62 10.50 -7.23 -1.64
C VAL A 62 9.18 -6.47 -1.65
N GLY A 63 9.20 -5.15 -1.50
CA GLY A 63 8.01 -4.30 -1.53
C GLY A 63 7.25 -4.38 -2.85
N ILE A 64 7.95 -4.27 -3.98
CA ILE A 64 7.35 -4.37 -5.33
C ILE A 64 6.82 -5.79 -5.56
N ALA A 65 7.59 -6.82 -5.22
CA ALA A 65 7.14 -8.21 -5.38
C ALA A 65 5.88 -8.49 -4.54
N ALA A 66 5.83 -8.02 -3.30
CA ALA A 66 4.67 -8.14 -2.44
C ALA A 66 3.47 -7.35 -2.98
N LEU A 67 3.69 -6.11 -3.42
CA LEU A 67 2.64 -5.25 -3.99
C LEU A 67 1.99 -5.89 -5.21
N VAL A 68 2.79 -6.45 -6.13
CA VAL A 68 2.27 -7.15 -7.32
C VAL A 68 1.39 -8.33 -6.91
N ILE A 69 1.81 -9.13 -5.93
CA ILE A 69 1.02 -10.28 -5.45
C ILE A 69 -0.28 -9.81 -4.77
N ILE A 70 -0.21 -8.79 -3.91
CA ILE A 70 -1.36 -8.26 -3.17
C ILE A 70 -2.40 -7.66 -4.13
N LEU A 71 -1.96 -6.87 -5.11
CA LEU A 71 -2.86 -6.28 -6.11
C LEU A 71 -3.45 -7.35 -7.03
N ALA A 72 -2.68 -8.37 -7.41
CA ALA A 72 -3.18 -9.49 -8.22
C ALA A 72 -4.22 -10.32 -7.45
N GLU A 73 -3.94 -10.69 -6.19
CA GLU A 73 -4.88 -11.41 -5.34
C GLU A 73 -6.16 -10.59 -5.10
N GLY A 74 -6.01 -9.29 -4.80
CA GLY A 74 -7.12 -8.36 -4.64
C GLY A 74 -7.99 -8.28 -5.90
N GLY A 75 -7.37 -8.17 -7.08
CA GLY A 75 -8.08 -8.14 -8.36
C GLY A 75 -8.87 -9.42 -8.65
N ILE A 76 -8.26 -10.59 -8.45
CA ILE A 76 -8.88 -11.90 -8.76
C ILE A 76 -10.00 -12.26 -7.77
N THR A 77 -9.84 -11.92 -6.49
CA THR A 77 -10.84 -12.24 -5.45
C THR A 77 -12.03 -11.28 -5.45
N THR A 78 -11.86 -10.12 -6.09
CA THR A 78 -12.87 -9.08 -6.18
C THR A 78 -14.02 -9.45 -7.13
N ARG A 79 -15.25 -9.39 -6.62
CA ARG A 79 -16.45 -9.58 -7.45
C ARG A 79 -16.85 -8.30 -8.17
N TRP A 80 -16.65 -8.25 -9.49
CA TRP A 80 -17.01 -7.11 -10.34
C TRP A 80 -18.46 -6.63 -10.16
N GLU A 81 -19.41 -7.56 -9.99
CA GLU A 81 -20.82 -7.27 -9.75
C GLU A 81 -21.07 -6.44 -8.47
N THR A 82 -20.19 -6.55 -7.48
CA THR A 82 -20.30 -5.83 -6.21
C THR A 82 -19.68 -4.43 -6.29
N ILE A 83 -18.63 -4.27 -7.11
CA ILE A 83 -17.86 -3.02 -7.27
C ILE A 83 -18.48 -2.09 -8.33
N ARG A 84 -18.90 -2.62 -9.48
CA ARG A 84 -19.40 -1.83 -10.62
C ARG A 84 -20.45 -0.78 -10.25
N PRO A 85 -21.47 -1.07 -9.41
CA PRO A 85 -22.47 -0.07 -9.04
C PRO A 85 -21.93 1.10 -8.19
N ARG A 86 -20.73 0.96 -7.62
CA ARG A 86 -20.14 1.89 -6.64
C ARG A 86 -18.88 2.57 -7.12
N LEU A 87 -18.39 2.17 -8.30
CA LEU A 87 -17.25 2.79 -9.00
C LEU A 87 -17.26 4.32 -9.00
N PRO A 88 -18.37 5.03 -9.31
CA PRO A 88 -18.32 6.50 -9.39
C PRO A 88 -18.03 7.15 -8.03
N ILE A 89 -18.57 6.59 -6.96
CA ILE A 89 -18.31 7.08 -5.60
C ILE A 89 -16.87 6.78 -5.20
N ALA A 90 -16.41 5.55 -5.43
CA ALA A 90 -15.05 5.15 -5.14
C ALA A 90 -14.01 5.98 -5.92
N LEU A 91 -14.25 6.26 -7.20
CA LEU A 91 -13.42 7.14 -8.02
C LEU A 91 -13.36 8.57 -7.48
N SER A 92 -14.48 9.12 -7.03
CA SER A 92 -14.50 10.47 -6.45
C SER A 92 -13.70 10.56 -5.14
N LEU A 93 -13.79 9.53 -4.29
CA LEU A 93 -13.03 9.44 -3.05
C LEU A 93 -11.54 9.26 -3.33
N ALA A 94 -11.19 8.36 -4.25
CA ALA A 94 -9.82 8.08 -4.67
C ALA A 94 -9.14 9.22 -5.45
N THR A 95 -9.88 10.23 -5.91
CA THR A 95 -9.31 11.40 -6.62
C THR A 95 -9.38 12.65 -5.76
N VAL A 96 -10.60 13.13 -5.48
CA VAL A 96 -10.83 14.35 -4.72
C VAL A 96 -10.48 14.16 -3.25
N GLY A 97 -10.92 13.05 -2.65
CA GLY A 97 -10.63 12.74 -1.25
C GLY A 97 -9.13 12.60 -0.99
N VAL A 98 -8.42 11.92 -1.88
CA VAL A 98 -6.96 11.79 -1.86
C VAL A 98 -6.28 13.15 -2.02
N GLY A 99 -6.65 13.94 -3.05
CA GLY A 99 -6.07 15.27 -3.26
C GLY A 99 -6.24 16.20 -2.05
N VAL A 100 -7.42 16.19 -1.44
CA VAL A 100 -7.69 16.93 -0.19
C VAL A 100 -6.81 16.41 0.95
N SER A 101 -6.73 15.09 1.13
CA SER A 101 -5.95 14.47 2.21
C SER A 101 -4.46 14.77 2.10
N VAL A 102 -3.88 14.60 0.91
CA VAL A 102 -2.48 14.94 0.61
C VAL A 102 -2.24 16.42 0.90
N THR A 103 -3.12 17.31 0.45
CA THR A 103 -2.97 18.75 0.65
C THR A 103 -2.97 19.11 2.14
N VAL A 104 -3.94 18.59 2.90
CA VAL A 104 -4.05 18.88 4.34
C VAL A 104 -2.81 18.37 5.09
N VAL A 105 -2.38 17.14 4.82
CA VAL A 105 -1.22 16.55 5.51
C VAL A 105 0.07 17.26 5.09
N ALA A 106 0.24 17.60 3.81
CA ALA A 106 1.42 18.32 3.32
C ALA A 106 1.52 19.73 3.92
N LEU A 107 0.40 20.45 4.03
CA LEU A 107 0.38 21.76 4.69
C LEU A 107 0.78 21.65 6.16
N VAL A 108 0.24 20.66 6.88
CA VAL A 108 0.62 20.43 8.28
C VAL A 108 2.09 20.06 8.39
N ALA A 109 2.60 19.16 7.54
CA ALA A 109 4.00 18.76 7.54
C ALA A 109 4.94 19.93 7.23
N HIS A 110 4.58 20.80 6.28
CA HIS A 110 5.38 21.97 5.94
C HIS A 110 5.38 23.01 7.06
N TYR A 111 4.20 23.40 7.56
CA TYR A 111 4.09 24.51 8.51
C TYR A 111 4.32 24.13 9.97
N VAL A 112 4.10 22.87 10.36
CA VAL A 112 4.24 22.42 11.76
C VAL A 112 5.57 21.68 11.99
N LEU A 113 6.02 20.89 11.01
CA LEU A 113 7.25 20.09 11.11
C LEU A 113 8.43 20.71 10.36
N ASP A 114 8.23 21.86 9.70
CA ASP A 114 9.25 22.59 8.92
C ASP A 114 9.87 21.75 7.77
N PHE A 115 9.09 20.81 7.23
CA PHE A 115 9.54 19.97 6.12
C PHE A 115 9.59 20.75 4.81
N GLN A 116 10.57 20.47 3.95
CA GLN A 116 10.57 21.01 2.58
C GLN A 116 9.33 20.54 1.81
N TRP A 117 8.81 21.35 0.89
CA TRP A 117 7.59 21.05 0.12
C TRP A 117 7.59 19.65 -0.52
N GLN A 118 8.71 19.24 -1.10
CA GLN A 118 8.84 17.92 -1.71
C GLN A 118 8.60 16.82 -0.67
N LEU A 119 9.26 16.89 0.48
CA LEU A 119 9.13 15.90 1.55
C LEU A 119 7.74 15.96 2.21
N ALA A 120 7.18 17.16 2.37
CA ALA A 120 5.84 17.36 2.91
C ALA A 120 4.75 16.73 2.02
N VAL A 121 4.84 16.91 0.70
CA VAL A 121 3.93 16.30 -0.28
C VAL A 121 4.11 14.78 -0.31
N LEU A 122 5.36 14.28 -0.27
CA LEU A 122 5.62 12.84 -0.18
C LEU A 122 5.01 12.22 1.09
N CYS A 123 5.16 12.88 2.24
CA CYS A 123 4.50 12.45 3.47
C CYS A 123 2.97 12.43 3.32
N GLY A 124 2.39 13.48 2.71
CA GLY A 124 0.95 13.53 2.44
C GLY A 124 0.47 12.40 1.54
N ALA A 125 1.22 12.10 0.48
CA ALA A 125 0.95 11.03 -0.47
C ALA A 125 0.94 9.65 0.20
N ILE A 126 2.03 9.33 0.90
CA ILE A 126 2.21 8.01 1.54
C ILE A 126 1.14 7.78 2.61
N LEU A 127 0.72 8.84 3.32
CA LEU A 127 -0.29 8.76 4.37
C LEU A 127 -1.74 8.80 3.84
N SER A 128 -1.98 9.13 2.57
CA SER A 128 -3.33 9.15 2.02
C SER A 128 -3.81 7.80 1.49
N SER A 129 -2.91 6.84 1.24
CA SER A 129 -3.31 5.47 0.86
C SER A 129 -4.03 4.80 2.03
N THR A 130 -5.20 4.22 1.75
CA THR A 130 -6.04 3.57 2.75
C THR A 130 -5.99 2.06 2.59
N ASP A 131 -5.74 1.33 3.69
CA ASP A 131 -5.72 -0.14 3.69
C ASP A 131 -7.05 -0.71 4.25
N SER A 132 -7.88 -1.26 3.36
CA SER A 132 -9.14 -1.90 3.74
C SER A 132 -8.95 -3.17 4.58
N ALA A 133 -7.85 -3.91 4.42
CA ALA A 133 -7.55 -5.10 5.21
C ALA A 133 -7.26 -4.72 6.68
N ALA A 134 -6.56 -3.61 6.91
CA ALA A 134 -6.37 -3.03 8.24
C ALA A 134 -7.71 -2.74 8.93
N ILE A 135 -8.62 -2.07 8.23
CA ILE A 135 -9.95 -1.70 8.72
C ILE A 135 -10.79 -2.95 8.99
N PHE A 136 -10.78 -3.95 8.11
CA PHE A 136 -11.51 -5.19 8.33
C PHE A 136 -10.93 -6.04 9.47
N SER A 137 -9.61 -5.99 9.69
CA SER A 137 -8.97 -6.67 10.81
C SER A 137 -9.41 -6.09 12.16
N THR A 138 -9.54 -4.77 12.24
CA THR A 138 -9.98 -4.05 13.45
C THR A 138 -11.50 -4.18 13.66
N LEU A 139 -12.29 -4.11 12.59
CA LEU A 139 -13.74 -4.23 12.62
C LEU A 139 -14.25 -5.68 12.52
N ARG A 140 -13.39 -6.69 12.69
CA ARG A 140 -13.73 -8.11 12.53
C ARG A 140 -14.91 -8.59 13.40
N ARG A 141 -15.16 -7.91 14.53
CA ARG A 141 -16.26 -8.22 15.47
C ARG A 141 -17.55 -7.44 15.17
N VAL A 142 -17.52 -6.52 14.20
CA VAL A 142 -18.66 -5.69 13.81
C VAL A 142 -19.21 -6.20 12.48
N PRO A 143 -20.51 -6.59 12.40
CA PRO A 143 -21.10 -7.02 11.15
C PRO A 143 -21.26 -5.83 10.19
N LEU A 144 -20.35 -5.71 9.24
CA LEU A 144 -20.43 -4.70 8.18
C LEU A 144 -21.42 -5.14 7.10
N LYS A 145 -22.25 -4.19 6.63
CA LYS A 145 -23.13 -4.45 5.49
C LYS A 145 -22.25 -4.72 4.26
N PRO A 146 -22.61 -5.67 3.38
CA PRO A 146 -21.88 -5.93 2.12
C PRO A 146 -21.72 -4.68 1.23
N ARG A 147 -22.63 -3.71 1.42
CA ARG A 147 -22.58 -2.40 0.79
C ARG A 147 -21.44 -1.50 1.25
N LEU A 148 -21.04 -1.59 2.51
CA LEU A 148 -19.92 -0.81 3.05
C LEU A 148 -18.59 -1.49 2.73
N SER A 149 -18.50 -2.82 2.92
CA SER A 149 -17.26 -3.56 2.63
C SER A 149 -16.82 -3.41 1.18
N GLY A 150 -17.71 -3.64 0.20
CA GLY A 150 -17.34 -3.51 -1.20
C GLY A 150 -17.05 -2.06 -1.65
N THR A 151 -17.49 -1.05 -0.90
CA THR A 151 -17.10 0.34 -1.18
C THR A 151 -15.71 0.64 -0.63
N LEU A 152 -15.42 0.20 0.60
CA LEU A 152 -14.11 0.38 1.24
C LEU A 152 -13.00 -0.37 0.48
N GLU A 153 -13.30 -1.57 -0.02
CA GLU A 153 -12.40 -2.38 -0.84
C GLU A 153 -12.12 -1.70 -2.19
N ALA A 154 -13.18 -1.17 -2.85
CA ALA A 154 -13.03 -0.42 -4.09
C ALA A 154 -12.29 0.91 -3.89
N GLU A 155 -12.55 1.63 -2.79
CA GLU A 155 -11.86 2.87 -2.45
C GLU A 155 -10.37 2.64 -2.20
N SER A 156 -10.05 1.64 -1.37
CA SER A 156 -8.67 1.25 -1.04
C SER A 156 -7.87 0.88 -2.28
N GLY A 157 -8.40 0.01 -3.15
CA GLY A 157 -7.68 -0.40 -4.37
C GLY A 157 -7.55 0.69 -5.42
N ILE A 158 -8.53 1.58 -5.58
CA ILE A 158 -8.47 2.67 -6.57
C ILE A 158 -7.54 3.80 -6.10
N ASN A 159 -7.44 4.03 -4.78
CA ASN A 159 -6.58 5.07 -4.19
C ASN A 159 -5.07 4.77 -4.37
N ASP A 160 -4.68 3.49 -4.41
CA ASP A 160 -3.25 3.11 -4.52
C ASP A 160 -2.58 3.64 -5.79
N ALA A 161 -3.26 3.61 -6.95
CA ALA A 161 -2.65 4.04 -8.22
C ALA A 161 -2.31 5.55 -8.26
N PRO A 162 -3.26 6.48 -7.96
CA PRO A 162 -2.94 7.90 -7.84
C PRO A 162 -1.83 8.20 -6.85
N VAL A 163 -1.78 7.51 -5.70
CA VAL A 163 -0.76 7.73 -4.67
C VAL A 163 0.62 7.32 -5.16
N ILE A 164 0.76 6.12 -5.74
CA ILE A 164 2.04 5.63 -6.27
C ILE A 164 2.58 6.60 -7.32
N ILE A 165 1.72 7.05 -8.23
CA ILE A 165 2.12 8.00 -9.29
C ILE A 165 2.53 9.34 -8.68
N LEU A 166 1.79 9.85 -7.70
CA LEU A 166 2.13 11.09 -7.03
C LEU A 166 3.48 10.98 -6.30
N VAL A 167 3.77 9.84 -5.67
CA VAL A 167 5.08 9.56 -5.06
C VAL A 167 6.18 9.53 -6.12
N LEU A 168 5.98 8.84 -7.25
CA LEU A 168 6.97 8.76 -8.32
C LEU A 168 7.29 10.15 -8.91
N LEU A 169 6.26 10.93 -9.23
CA LEU A 169 6.41 12.27 -9.80
C LEU A 169 7.12 13.24 -8.86
N VAL A 170 6.86 13.16 -7.55
CA VAL A 170 7.45 14.06 -6.56
C VAL A 170 8.86 13.58 -6.14
N SER A 171 9.18 12.30 -6.29
CA SER A 171 10.49 11.75 -5.90
C SER A 171 11.61 12.08 -6.89
N GLU A 172 11.30 12.51 -8.11
CA GLU A 172 12.28 12.79 -9.17
C GLU A 172 12.36 14.30 -9.49
N PRO A 173 13.07 15.11 -8.68
CA PRO A 173 13.13 16.55 -8.87
C PRO A 173 13.97 16.90 -10.11
N GLY A 174 13.34 17.50 -11.12
CA GLY A 174 14.00 17.96 -12.34
C GLY A 174 13.54 17.26 -13.63
N ALA A 175 12.63 16.29 -13.53
CA ALA A 175 11.87 15.88 -14.69
C ALA A 175 11.00 17.09 -15.13
N ASP A 176 11.13 17.53 -16.38
CA ASP A 176 10.18 18.44 -17.06
C ASP A 176 8.79 17.78 -17.23
N THR A 177 8.42 16.90 -16.31
CA THR A 177 7.12 16.28 -16.22
C THR A 177 6.14 17.32 -15.71
N SER A 178 5.59 18.07 -16.66
CA SER A 178 4.40 18.86 -16.42
C SER A 178 3.33 18.01 -15.72
N PHE A 179 2.48 18.64 -14.92
CA PHE A 179 1.31 17.96 -14.33
C PHE A 179 0.47 17.22 -15.37
N VAL A 180 0.48 17.71 -16.62
CA VAL A 180 -0.17 17.11 -17.79
C VAL A 180 0.45 15.77 -18.17
N SER A 181 1.77 15.64 -18.19
CA SER A 181 2.43 14.36 -18.50
C SER A 181 2.27 13.35 -17.38
N GLY A 182 2.27 13.78 -16.12
CA GLY A 182 1.98 12.90 -14.98
C GLY A 182 0.55 12.35 -15.02
N PHE A 183 -0.42 13.22 -15.31
CA PHE A 183 -1.81 12.81 -15.51
C PHE A 183 -1.99 11.91 -16.75
N GLY A 184 -1.25 12.19 -17.83
CA GLY A 184 -1.20 11.33 -19.02
C GLY A 184 -0.65 9.94 -18.72
N LEU A 185 0.41 9.85 -17.90
CA LEU A 185 0.99 8.58 -17.44
C LEU A 185 -0.02 7.78 -16.61
N LEU A 186 -0.74 8.45 -15.70
CA LEU A 186 -1.81 7.84 -14.90
C LEU A 186 -2.91 7.25 -15.76
N LEU A 187 -3.40 8.02 -16.74
CA LEU A 187 -4.41 7.52 -17.67
C LEU A 187 -3.88 6.36 -18.50
N PHE A 188 -2.63 6.43 -18.95
CA PHE A 188 -2.00 5.35 -19.71
C PHE A 188 -1.89 4.06 -18.89
N GLU A 189 -1.35 4.13 -17.68
CA GLU A 189 -1.23 2.97 -16.79
C GLU A 189 -2.59 2.38 -16.42
N LEU A 190 -3.59 3.21 -16.15
CA LEU A 190 -4.93 2.76 -15.82
C LEU A 190 -5.61 2.09 -17.03
N VAL A 191 -5.45 2.65 -18.24
CA VAL A 191 -5.99 2.06 -19.48
C VAL A 191 -5.29 0.76 -19.84
N VAL A 192 -3.94 0.74 -19.80
CA VAL A 192 -3.15 -0.47 -20.10
C VAL A 192 -3.41 -1.55 -19.06
N GLY A 193 -3.43 -1.18 -17.77
CA GLY A 193 -3.76 -2.09 -16.68
C GLY A 193 -5.16 -2.70 -16.83
N ALA A 194 -6.16 -1.87 -17.16
CA ALA A 194 -7.52 -2.35 -17.44
C ALA A 194 -7.59 -3.24 -18.69
N ALA A 195 -6.85 -2.91 -19.76
CA ALA A 195 -6.81 -3.70 -20.98
C ALA A 195 -6.15 -5.07 -20.76
N VAL A 196 -4.98 -5.09 -20.12
CA VAL A 196 -4.27 -6.33 -19.77
C VAL A 196 -5.12 -7.16 -18.80
N GLY A 197 -5.70 -6.52 -17.78
CA GLY A 197 -6.63 -7.16 -16.85
C GLY A 197 -7.78 -7.83 -17.59
N GLY A 198 -8.47 -7.12 -18.48
CA GLY A 198 -9.58 -7.69 -19.27
C GLY A 198 -9.19 -8.81 -20.25
N VAL A 199 -7.92 -8.88 -20.67
CA VAL A 199 -7.41 -10.00 -21.49
C VAL A 199 -7.09 -11.23 -20.64
N VAL A 200 -6.60 -11.02 -19.42
CA VAL A 200 -6.16 -12.08 -18.50
C VAL A 200 -7.32 -12.62 -17.65
N GLY A 201 -8.33 -11.80 -17.32
CA GLY A 201 -9.51 -12.17 -16.52
C GLY A 201 -10.36 -10.99 -16.06
#